data_AF-A0AAV6DEH7-F1
#
_entry.id   AF-A0AAV6DEH7-F1
#
_cell.length_a   1.000
_cell.length_b   1.000
_cell.length_c   1.000
_cell.angle_alpha   90.00
_cell.angle_beta   90.00
_cell.angle_gamma   90.00
#
_symmetry.space_group_name_H-M   'P 1'
#
loop_
_entity.id
_entity.type
_entity.pdbx_description
1 polymer ?
#
loop_
_entity_poly.entity_id
_entity_poly.type
_entity_poly.pdbx_seq_one_letter_code
_entity_poly.pdbx_strand_id
1 'polypeptide(L)'
;MSAVYTLEQILGAQNGLSESSRAFCEALLTYGEVLAVRLSYFPQALVWLVTSSMQARIMRAHRPDAVILTLAEARDLLTTLGDPGPVTLMEVAGQLATAAPGAPQWTDRDEGDVEECG
;
A
#
# COMPACT_ATOMS: atom_id res chain seq x y z
N MET A 1 -5.80 14.66 -8.00
CA MET A 1 -6.43 14.50 -6.68
C MET A 1 -6.17 13.09 -6.17
N SER A 2 -5.33 12.96 -5.14
CA SER A 2 -5.28 11.74 -4.35
C SER A 2 -6.55 11.59 -3.52
N ALA A 3 -6.93 10.36 -3.23
CA ALA A 3 -8.10 10.08 -2.40
C ALA A 3 -7.83 8.85 -1.54
N VAL A 4 -8.18 8.97 -0.27
CA VAL A 4 -8.12 7.89 0.73
C VAL A 4 -9.55 7.49 1.03
N TYR A 5 -9.84 6.20 0.97
CA TYR A 5 -11.16 5.64 1.25
C TYR A 5 -11.04 4.57 2.32
N THR A 6 -11.88 4.61 3.36
CA THR A 6 -11.98 3.49 4.29
C THR A 6 -12.77 2.35 3.65
N LEU A 7 -12.51 1.11 4.08
CA LEU A 7 -13.31 -0.03 3.60
C LEU A 7 -14.80 0.15 3.92
N GLU A 8 -15.16 0.77 5.05
CA GLU A 8 -16.57 1.05 5.36
C GLU A 8 -17.19 2.05 4.40
N GLN A 9 -16.45 3.09 3.99
CA GLN A 9 -16.92 4.04 2.97
C GLN A 9 -17.13 3.35 1.62
N ILE A 10 -16.22 2.45 1.23
CA ILE A 10 -16.34 1.66 0.01
C ILE A 10 -17.59 0.77 0.09
N LEU A 11 -17.79 0.08 1.22
CA LEU A 11 -18.96 -0.76 1.45
C LEU A 11 -20.28 0.04 1.40
N GLY A 12 -20.30 1.21 2.02
CA GLY A 12 -21.47 2.09 2.06
C GLY A 12 -21.85 2.68 0.70
N ALA A 13 -20.88 2.85 -0.20
CA ALA A 13 -21.10 3.39 -1.54
C ALA A 13 -21.57 2.33 -2.56
N GLN A 14 -21.41 1.04 -2.28
CA GLN A 14 -21.66 -0.03 -3.23
C GLN A 14 -23.09 -0.59 -3.12
N ASN A 15 -23.94 -0.22 -4.07
CA ASN A 15 -25.27 -0.82 -4.23
C ASN A 15 -25.16 -2.12 -5.03
N GLY A 16 -25.10 -3.26 -4.35
CA GLY A 16 -25.16 -4.59 -4.99
C GLY A 16 -23.96 -5.51 -4.78
N LEU A 17 -23.17 -5.32 -3.71
CA LEU A 17 -22.20 -6.32 -3.29
C LEU A 17 -22.89 -7.68 -3.04
N SER A 18 -22.29 -8.75 -3.58
CA SER A 18 -22.71 -10.12 -3.26
C SER A 18 -22.56 -10.39 -1.77
N GLU A 19 -23.33 -11.32 -1.23
CA GLU A 19 -23.26 -11.73 0.18
C GLU A 19 -21.84 -12.19 0.56
N SER A 20 -21.19 -12.99 -0.30
CA SER A 20 -19.82 -13.44 -0.11
C SER A 20 -18.81 -12.29 -0.09
N SER A 21 -18.99 -11.27 -0.95
CA SER A 21 -18.11 -10.10 -0.97
C SER A 21 -18.29 -9.23 0.27
N ARG A 22 -19.53 -9.07 0.75
CA ARG A 22 -19.81 -8.36 2.01
C ARG A 22 -19.19 -9.11 3.20
N ALA A 23 -19.42 -10.41 3.31
CA ALA A 23 -18.85 -11.24 4.38
C ALA A 23 -17.31 -11.19 4.39
N PHE A 24 -16.68 -11.19 3.21
CA PHE A 24 -15.24 -11.01 3.08
C PHE A 24 -14.76 -9.68 3.67
N CYS A 25 -15.41 -8.57 3.30
CA CYS A 25 -15.02 -7.25 3.80
C CYS A 25 -15.28 -7.11 5.32
N GLU A 26 -16.39 -7.65 5.83
CA GLU A 26 -16.69 -7.68 7.26
C GLU A 26 -15.65 -8.51 8.04
N ALA A 27 -15.22 -9.64 7.48
CA ALA A 27 -14.14 -10.44 8.05
C ALA A 27 -12.83 -9.65 8.12
N LEU A 28 -12.50 -8.83 7.10
CA LEU A 28 -11.32 -7.96 7.14
C LEU A 28 -11.40 -6.91 8.25
N LEU A 29 -12.58 -6.30 8.46
CA LEU A 29 -12.81 -5.31 9.50
C LEU A 29 -12.68 -5.88 10.91
N THR A 30 -12.87 -7.19 11.09
CA THR A 30 -12.67 -7.87 12.38
C THR A 30 -11.21 -7.82 12.85
N TYR A 31 -10.26 -7.69 11.93
CA TYR A 31 -8.83 -7.71 12.22
C TYR A 31 -8.18 -6.32 12.29
N GLY A 32 -8.95 -5.24 12.08
CA GLY A 32 -8.48 -3.86 12.15
C GLY A 32 -8.94 -3.00 10.96
N GLU A 33 -8.29 -1.85 10.82
CA GLU A 33 -8.60 -0.88 9.78
C GLU A 33 -8.09 -1.34 8.41
N VAL A 34 -8.81 -0.93 7.37
CA VAL A 34 -8.41 -1.13 5.97
C VAL A 34 -8.66 0.17 5.20
N LEU A 35 -7.61 0.72 4.59
CA LEU A 35 -7.68 1.90 3.74
C LEU A 35 -7.30 1.55 2.30
N ALA A 36 -7.97 2.17 1.35
CA ALA A 36 -7.58 2.19 -0.04
C ALA A 36 -7.07 3.58 -0.41
N VAL A 37 -5.84 3.66 -0.91
CA VAL A 37 -5.16 4.90 -1.26
C VAL A 37 -4.98 4.95 -2.77
N ARG A 38 -5.61 5.94 -3.41
CA ARG A 38 -5.37 6.26 -4.81
C ARG A 38 -4.24 7.30 -4.90
N LEU A 39 -3.15 6.90 -5.54
CA LEU A 39 -1.95 7.73 -5.69
C LEU A 39 -2.23 8.87 -6.68
N SER A 40 -1.82 10.09 -6.33
CA SER A 40 -2.02 11.26 -7.19
C SER A 40 -1.21 11.21 -8.49
N TYR A 41 0.00 10.62 -8.43
CA TYR A 41 0.95 10.49 -9.52
C TYR A 41 0.78 9.21 -10.34
N PHE A 42 0.07 8.21 -9.81
CA PHE A 42 -0.23 6.97 -10.53
C PHE A 42 -1.70 6.55 -10.29
N PRO A 43 -2.66 7.26 -10.90
CA PRO A 43 -4.08 7.16 -10.56
C PRO A 43 -4.72 5.81 -10.93
N GLN A 44 -4.03 5.02 -11.76
CA GLN A 44 -4.45 3.66 -12.14
C GLN A 44 -4.13 2.63 -11.04
N ALA A 45 -3.24 2.96 -10.09
CA ALA A 45 -2.93 2.09 -8.97
C ALA A 45 -3.73 2.45 -7.72
N LEU A 46 -4.14 1.40 -7.02
CA LEU A 46 -4.74 1.45 -5.71
C LEU A 46 -3.86 0.68 -4.75
N VAL A 47 -3.36 1.36 -3.73
CA VAL A 47 -2.60 0.74 -2.64
C VAL A 47 -3.55 0.45 -1.49
N TRP A 48 -3.60 -0.79 -1.04
CA TRP A 48 -4.35 -1.20 0.14
C TRP A 48 -3.46 -1.16 1.35
N LEU A 49 -3.89 -0.45 2.39
CA LEU A 49 -3.21 -0.38 3.67
C LEU A 49 -4.03 -1.14 4.71
N VAL A 50 -3.38 -1.98 5.49
CA VAL A 50 -4.03 -2.82 6.51
C VAL A 50 -3.27 -2.79 7.83
N THR A 51 -3.97 -2.94 8.95
CA THR A 51 -3.34 -2.94 10.27
C THR A 51 -2.60 -4.25 10.57
N SER A 52 -3.14 -5.39 10.12
CA SER A 52 -2.69 -6.74 10.51
C SER A 52 -2.13 -7.56 9.35
N SER A 53 -1.10 -8.37 9.64
CA SER A 53 -0.55 -9.35 8.71
C SER A 53 -1.59 -10.42 8.27
N MET A 54 -2.57 -10.71 9.13
CA MET A 54 -3.68 -11.60 8.78
C MET A 54 -4.56 -11.00 7.68
N GLN A 55 -4.87 -9.71 7.76
CA GLN A 55 -5.61 -9.00 6.69
C GLN A 55 -4.84 -9.07 5.38
N ALA A 56 -3.53 -8.79 5.42
CA ALA A 56 -2.69 -8.86 4.23
C ALA A 56 -2.68 -10.26 3.60
N ARG A 57 -2.58 -11.31 4.42
CA ARG A 57 -2.65 -12.71 3.96
C ARG A 57 -3.99 -13.03 3.29
N ILE A 58 -5.11 -12.66 3.94
CA ILE A 58 -6.46 -12.90 3.41
C ILE A 58 -6.67 -12.16 2.09
N MET A 59 -6.25 -10.89 2.02
CA MET A 59 -6.38 -10.06 0.83
C MET A 59 -5.52 -10.57 -0.32
N ARG A 60 -4.25 -10.92 -0.08
CA ARG A 60 -3.35 -11.47 -1.11
C ARG A 60 -3.87 -12.80 -1.68
N ALA A 61 -4.53 -13.62 -0.86
CA ALA A 61 -5.15 -14.86 -1.33
C ALA A 61 -6.35 -14.62 -2.28
N HIS A 62 -7.11 -13.54 -2.08
CA HIS A 62 -8.27 -13.20 -2.92
C HIS A 62 -7.91 -12.30 -4.10
N ARG A 63 -6.87 -11.47 -3.97
CA ARG A 63 -6.42 -10.47 -4.95
C ARG A 63 -4.89 -10.50 -5.01
N PRO A 64 -4.29 -11.49 -5.69
CA PRO A 64 -2.84 -11.61 -5.79
C PRO A 64 -2.20 -10.42 -6.50
N ASP A 65 -2.93 -9.75 -7.39
CA ASP A 65 -2.44 -8.60 -8.16
C ASP A 65 -2.54 -7.26 -7.40
N ALA A 66 -3.11 -7.25 -6.19
CA ALA A 66 -3.30 -6.03 -5.41
C ALA A 66 -2.03 -5.68 -4.62
N VAL A 67 -1.62 -4.42 -4.68
CA VAL A 67 -0.57 -3.88 -3.81
C VAL A 67 -1.15 -3.72 -2.41
N ILE A 68 -0.69 -4.54 -1.47
CA ILE A 68 -1.15 -4.56 -0.08
C ILE A 68 0.03 -4.37 0.84
N LEU A 69 -0.01 -3.32 1.66
CA LEU A 69 0.99 -3.00 2.68
C LEU A 69 0.34 -3.05 4.06
N THR A 70 0.96 -3.75 4.98
CA THR A 70 0.66 -3.66 6.41
C THR A 70 1.21 -2.34 6.97
N LEU A 71 0.67 -1.88 8.10
CA LEU A 71 1.22 -0.73 8.83
C LEU A 71 2.71 -0.91 9.14
N ALA A 72 3.14 -2.13 9.50
CA ALA A 72 4.54 -2.44 9.76
C ALA A 72 5.40 -2.29 8.49
N GLU A 73 5.00 -2.92 7.38
CA GLU A 73 5.71 -2.80 6.09
C GLU A 73 5.76 -1.34 5.61
N ALA A 74 4.67 -0.58 5.79
CA ALA A 74 4.63 0.82 5.39
C ALA A 74 5.52 1.71 6.27
N ARG A 75 5.56 1.46 7.59
CA ARG A 75 6.50 2.14 8.50
C ARG A 75 7.94 1.84 8.14
N ASP A 76 8.26 0.58 7.86
CA ASP A 76 9.61 0.18 7.45
C ASP A 76 9.99 0.90 6.15
N LEU A 77 9.09 0.97 5.16
CA LEU A 77 9.33 1.73 3.93
C LEU A 77 9.57 3.23 4.20
N LEU A 78 8.74 3.87 5.01
CA LEU A 78 8.83 5.32 5.24
C LEU A 78 10.02 5.70 6.12
N THR A 79 10.38 4.87 7.10
CA THR A 79 11.59 5.06 7.90
C THR A 79 12.85 4.97 7.06
N THR A 80 12.92 4.08 6.06
CA THR A 80 14.05 4.03 5.11
C THR A 80 14.16 5.30 4.24
N LEU A 81 13.06 6.03 4.07
CA LEU A 81 13.02 7.30 3.35
C LEU A 81 13.31 8.53 4.24
N GLY A 82 13.62 8.32 5.53
CA GLY A 82 14.01 9.38 6.47
C GLY A 82 12.84 10.09 7.15
N ASP A 83 11.62 9.57 7.06
CA ASP A 83 10.43 10.13 7.71
C ASP A 83 10.21 9.47 9.10
N PRO A 84 10.06 10.23 10.21
CA PRO A 84 9.80 9.65 11.53
C PRO A 84 8.48 8.89 11.52
N GLY A 85 8.61 7.56 11.62
CA GLY A 85 7.59 6.55 11.35
C GLY A 85 6.15 6.92 11.71
N PRO A 86 5.22 6.89 10.73
CA PRO A 86 3.80 7.15 11.00
C PRO A 86 3.23 6.11 11.96
N VAL A 87 2.39 6.54 12.89
CA VAL A 87 1.84 5.67 13.93
C VAL A 87 0.52 5.03 13.47
N THR A 88 -0.16 5.60 12.48
CA THR A 88 -1.48 5.18 12.03
C THR A 88 -1.54 4.93 10.52
N LEU A 89 -2.54 4.18 10.05
CA LEU A 89 -2.78 3.98 8.61
C LEU A 89 -3.12 5.29 7.90
N MET A 90 -3.80 6.21 8.57
CA MET A 90 -4.19 7.49 7.98
C MET A 90 -2.98 8.40 7.71
N GLU A 91 -2.00 8.42 8.62
CA GLU A 91 -0.74 9.15 8.41
C GLU A 91 0.05 8.57 7.24
N VAL A 92 0.18 7.23 7.17
CA VAL A 92 0.77 6.53 6.02
C VAL A 92 0.04 6.90 4.73
N ALA A 93 -1.30 6.87 4.75
CA ALA A 93 -2.12 7.18 3.59
C ALA A 93 -1.90 8.61 3.08
N GLY A 94 -1.81 9.58 4.00
CA GLY A 94 -1.53 10.98 3.66
C GLY A 94 -0.16 11.16 2.99
N GLN A 95 0.87 10.48 3.49
CA GLN A 95 2.21 10.51 2.90
C GLN A 95 2.24 9.88 1.50
N LEU A 96 1.67 8.69 1.34
CA LEU A 96 1.61 7.99 0.04
C LEU A 96 0.74 8.72 -0.99
N ALA A 97 -0.33 9.37 -0.54
CA ALA A 97 -1.26 10.08 -1.40
C ALA A 97 -0.61 11.26 -2.15
N THR A 98 0.35 11.94 -1.55
CA THR A 98 0.72 13.32 -1.95
C THR A 98 2.05 13.44 -2.69
N ALA A 99 3.01 12.54 -2.46
CA ALA A 99 4.33 12.63 -3.09
C ALA A 99 4.65 11.40 -3.93
N ALA A 100 5.06 11.62 -5.19
CA ALA A 100 5.77 10.58 -5.93
C ALA A 100 7.09 10.29 -5.20
N PRO A 101 7.51 9.01 -5.05
CA PRO A 101 8.86 8.73 -4.57
C PRO A 101 9.85 9.48 -5.47
N GLY A 102 10.82 10.16 -4.86
CA GLY A 102 11.89 10.81 -5.60
C GLY A 102 12.59 9.81 -6.53
N ALA A 103 13.21 10.30 -7.61
CA ALA A 103 13.93 9.43 -8.52
C ALA A 103 14.91 8.56 -7.72
N PRO A 104 14.86 7.21 -7.84
CA PRO A 104 15.81 6.36 -7.16
C PRO A 104 17.21 6.77 -7.60
N GLN A 105 18.07 7.12 -6.64
CA GLN A 105 19.50 7.28 -6.88
C GLN A 105 20.08 5.88 -7.02
N TRP A 106 19.87 5.26 -8.17
CA TRP A 106 20.70 4.13 -8.56
C TRP A 106 22.12 4.71 -8.65
N THR A 107 22.95 4.34 -7.68
CA THR A 107 24.38 4.50 -7.88
C THR A 107 24.70 3.50 -8.97
N ASP A 108 24.92 3.97 -10.20
CA ASP A 108 25.57 3.18 -11.24
C ASP A 108 26.90 2.74 -10.63
N ARG A 109 26.92 1.52 -10.11
CA ARG A 109 28.12 0.92 -9.56
C ARG A 109 28.91 0.40 -10.75
N ASP A 110 29.78 1.28 -11.24
CA ASP A 110 30.96 1.02 -12.07
C ASP A 110 30.75 0.08 -13.28
N GLU A 111 30.31 0.65 -14.39
CA GLU A 111 30.82 0.21 -15.70
C GLU A 111 32.29 0.67 -15.79
N GLY A 112 33.23 -0.16 -15.34
CA GLY A 112 34.65 0.18 -15.42
C GLY A 112 35.58 -0.86 -14.80
N ASP A 113 35.76 -1.99 -15.50
CA ASP A 113 37.08 -2.47 -15.94
C ASP A 113 36.95 -3.92 -16.45
N VAL A 114 36.93 -4.04 -17.77
CA VAL A 114 37.20 -5.30 -18.45
C VAL A 114 38.71 -5.50 -18.35
N GLU A 115 39.18 -6.29 -17.39
CA GLU A 115 40.56 -6.80 -17.44
C GLU A 115 40.67 -7.76 -18.63
N GLU A 116 41.33 -7.29 -19.69
CA GLU A 116 41.92 -8.13 -20.74
C GLU A 116 42.89 -9.12 -20.07
N CYS A 117 42.53 -10.41 -20.07
CA CYS A 117 43.48 -11.48 -19.77
C CYS A 117 44.52 -11.54 -20.90
N GLY A 118 45.67 -10.93 -20.67
CA GLY A 118 46.92 -11.17 -21.41
C GLY A 118 47.64 -12.43 -20.95
#